data_AF-A0A969L7Q4-F1
#
_entry.id   AF-A0A969L7Q4-F1
#
_cell.length_a   1.000
_cell.length_b   1.000
_cell.length_c   1.000
_cell.angle_alpha   90.00
_cell.angle_beta   90.00
_cell.angle_gamma   90.00
#
_symmetry.space_group_name_H-M   'P 1'
#
loop_
_entity.id
_entity.type
_entity.pdbx_description
1 polymer ?
#
loop_
_entity_poly.entity_id
_entity_poly.type
_entity_poly.pdbx_seq_one_letter_code
_entity_poly.pdbx_strand_id
1 'polypeptide(L)'
;AKGYDREEVHAFLLLLSQEWEKKTDENKELQIKVELLEKEIQKLREVESSLFRTLKTAEDTSANIVDQARKTAELKVREAQIKADVILNDTRAQAKAIVQKAQERSRHTLESMVEEMKKREMEFIDAERYRENYIYEMKSFMNEALEKLARFEAKTPTRYFEEKISEAQQYLEEKNEWIDQQEVVLQQEQAKEQASHTEPNLNPENNSSDKNASFFDDVKS
;
A
#
# COMPACT_ATOMS: atom_id res chain seq x y z
N ALA A 1 -30.81 -132.64 -88.17
CA ALA A 1 -30.45 -131.42 -87.43
C ALA A 1 -30.17 -131.83 -85.99
N LYS A 2 -28.95 -131.64 -85.48
CA LYS A 2 -28.65 -131.83 -84.05
C LYS A 2 -29.32 -130.67 -83.32
N GLY A 3 -30.47 -130.95 -82.72
CA GLY A 3 -31.22 -129.98 -81.93
C GLY A 3 -30.57 -129.82 -80.55
N TYR A 4 -30.61 -128.61 -80.01
CA TYR A 4 -30.18 -128.32 -78.65
C TYR A 4 -31.04 -129.08 -77.64
N ASP A 5 -30.42 -129.52 -76.54
CA ASP A 5 -31.11 -130.18 -75.44
C ASP A 5 -32.03 -129.19 -74.72
N ARG A 6 -33.30 -129.57 -74.55
CA ARG A 6 -34.34 -128.66 -74.04
C ARG A 6 -34.09 -128.34 -72.56
N GLU A 7 -33.66 -129.32 -71.77
CA GLU A 7 -33.33 -129.14 -70.37
C GLU A 7 -32.14 -128.20 -70.15
N GLU A 8 -31.05 -128.34 -70.94
CA GLU A 8 -29.86 -127.49 -70.84
C GLU A 8 -30.16 -126.04 -71.25
N VAL A 9 -30.90 -125.85 -72.34
CA VAL A 9 -31.36 -124.51 -72.78
C VAL A 9 -32.26 -123.87 -71.73
N HIS A 10 -33.16 -124.64 -71.10
CA HIS A 10 -34.02 -124.13 -70.05
C HIS A 10 -33.23 -123.72 -68.80
N ALA A 11 -32.23 -124.49 -68.39
CA ALA A 11 -31.36 -124.15 -67.27
C ALA A 11 -30.54 -122.88 -67.54
N PHE A 12 -29.99 -122.74 -68.75
CA PHE A 12 -29.27 -121.54 -69.18
C PHE A 12 -30.17 -120.30 -69.19
N LEU A 13 -31.39 -120.40 -69.72
CA LEU A 13 -32.36 -119.29 -69.72
C LEU A 13 -32.78 -118.89 -68.30
N LEU A 14 -32.89 -119.85 -67.38
CA LEU A 14 -33.20 -119.57 -65.98
C LEU A 14 -32.04 -118.82 -65.29
N LEU A 15 -30.80 -119.27 -65.50
CA LEU A 15 -29.62 -118.59 -64.97
C LEU A 15 -29.47 -117.18 -65.56
N LEU A 16 -29.69 -117.02 -66.86
CA LEU A 16 -29.65 -115.74 -67.53
C LEU A 16 -30.73 -114.79 -66.98
N SER A 17 -31.95 -115.31 -66.72
CA SER A 17 -33.01 -114.55 -66.08
C SER A 17 -32.62 -114.06 -64.69
N GLN A 18 -31.99 -114.91 -63.86
CA GLN A 18 -31.56 -114.55 -62.52
C GLN A 18 -30.44 -113.49 -62.52
N GLU A 19 -29.41 -113.67 -63.37
CA GLU A 19 -28.34 -112.68 -63.50
C GLU A 19 -28.84 -111.37 -64.10
N TRP A 20 -29.81 -111.43 -65.02
CA TRP A 20 -30.47 -110.23 -65.55
C TRP A 20 -31.25 -109.49 -64.47
N GLU A 21 -32.02 -110.20 -63.64
CA GLU A 21 -32.75 -109.63 -62.52
C GLU A 21 -31.79 -108.97 -61.52
N LYS A 22 -30.72 -109.67 -61.13
CA LYS A 22 -29.66 -109.12 -60.27
C LYS A 22 -29.03 -107.85 -60.85
N LYS A 23 -28.68 -107.85 -62.14
CA LYS A 23 -28.11 -106.67 -62.81
C LYS A 23 -29.12 -105.53 -62.90
N THR A 24 -30.40 -105.84 -63.08
CA THR A 24 -31.47 -104.85 -63.12
C THR A 24 -31.65 -104.20 -61.74
N ASP A 25 -31.58 -104.97 -60.66
CA ASP A 25 -31.70 -104.44 -59.30
C ASP A 25 -30.46 -103.66 -58.86
N GLU A 26 -29.25 -104.12 -59.20
CA GLU A 26 -28.02 -103.33 -59.02
C GLU A 26 -28.09 -101.98 -59.76
N ASN A 27 -28.64 -101.97 -60.99
CA ASN A 27 -28.80 -100.74 -61.76
C ASN A 27 -29.78 -99.77 -61.09
N LYS A 28 -30.94 -100.26 -60.60
CA LYS A 28 -31.89 -99.43 -59.84
C LYS A 28 -31.26 -98.87 -58.56
N GLU A 29 -30.51 -99.68 -57.82
CA GLU A 29 -29.84 -99.22 -56.59
C GLU A 29 -28.81 -98.12 -56.89
N LEU A 30 -28.02 -98.28 -57.96
CA LEU A 30 -27.06 -97.28 -58.42
C LEU A 30 -27.78 -95.99 -58.87
N GLN A 31 -28.88 -96.09 -59.60
CA GLN A 31 -29.67 -94.92 -60.00
C GLN A 31 -30.19 -94.14 -58.79
N ILE A 32 -30.72 -94.83 -57.78
CA ILE A 32 -31.17 -94.20 -56.53
C ILE A 32 -30.01 -93.51 -55.80
N LYS A 33 -28.84 -94.16 -55.73
CA LYS A 33 -27.63 -93.58 -55.12
C LYS A 33 -27.17 -92.33 -55.88
N VAL A 34 -27.20 -92.35 -57.21
CA VAL A 34 -26.84 -91.19 -58.04
C VAL A 34 -27.80 -90.04 -57.76
N GLU A 35 -29.12 -90.26 -57.79
CA GLU A 35 -30.09 -89.19 -57.48
C GLU A 35 -29.91 -88.62 -56.07
N LEU A 36 -29.60 -89.48 -55.08
CA LEU A 36 -29.36 -89.04 -53.71
C LEU A 36 -28.12 -88.13 -53.64
N LEU A 37 -27.01 -88.56 -54.25
CA LEU A 37 -25.76 -87.80 -54.28
C LEU A 37 -25.90 -86.48 -55.05
N GLU A 38 -26.64 -86.47 -56.15
CA GLU A 38 -26.94 -85.26 -56.91
C GLU A 38 -27.74 -84.25 -56.06
N LYS A 39 -28.74 -84.71 -55.32
CA LYS A 39 -29.49 -83.86 -54.37
C LYS A 39 -28.60 -83.31 -53.26
N GLU A 40 -27.68 -84.12 -52.73
CA GLU A 40 -26.77 -83.69 -51.68
C GLU A 40 -25.74 -82.67 -52.19
N ILE A 41 -25.19 -82.88 -53.39
CA ILE A 41 -24.31 -81.90 -54.05
C ILE A 41 -25.05 -80.57 -54.26
N GLN A 42 -26.30 -80.62 -54.71
CA GLN A 42 -27.11 -79.42 -54.91
C GLN A 42 -27.30 -78.64 -53.60
N LYS A 43 -27.63 -79.34 -52.51
CA LYS A 43 -27.75 -78.73 -51.18
C LYS A 43 -26.43 -78.11 -50.70
N LEU A 44 -25.30 -78.79 -50.91
CA LEU A 44 -23.98 -78.26 -50.55
C LEU A 44 -23.64 -76.98 -51.33
N ARG A 45 -23.96 -76.94 -52.63
CA ARG A 45 -23.77 -75.73 -53.46
C ARG A 45 -24.64 -74.56 -53.00
N GLU A 46 -25.87 -74.83 -52.58
CA GLU A 46 -26.76 -73.80 -52.02
C GLU A 46 -26.21 -73.23 -50.70
N VAL A 47 -25.73 -74.10 -49.83
CA VAL A 47 -25.07 -73.70 -48.57
C VAL A 47 -23.80 -72.89 -48.85
N GLU A 48 -22.95 -73.35 -49.76
CA GLU A 48 -21.72 -72.64 -50.16
C GLU A 48 -22.03 -71.25 -50.72
N SER A 49 -23.04 -71.13 -51.60
CA SER A 49 -23.49 -69.85 -52.15
C SER A 49 -23.99 -68.90 -51.07
N SER A 50 -24.76 -69.40 -50.09
CA SER A 50 -25.22 -68.61 -48.95
C SER A 50 -24.07 -68.14 -48.05
N LEU A 51 -23.12 -69.04 -47.77
CA LEU A 51 -21.94 -68.75 -46.97
C LEU A 51 -21.06 -67.68 -47.64
N PHE A 52 -20.85 -67.82 -48.95
CA PHE A 52 -20.07 -66.87 -49.74
C PHE A 52 -20.71 -65.48 -49.75
N ARG A 53 -22.03 -65.38 -49.93
CA ARG A 53 -22.76 -64.10 -49.84
C ARG A 53 -22.62 -63.47 -48.46
N THR A 54 -22.72 -64.27 -47.40
CA THR A 54 -22.56 -63.79 -46.02
C THR A 54 -21.13 -63.29 -45.77
N LEU A 55 -20.12 -64.05 -46.21
CA LEU A 55 -18.72 -63.67 -46.06
C LEU A 55 -18.41 -62.37 -46.80
N LYS A 56 -18.86 -62.25 -48.05
CA LYS A 56 -18.71 -61.02 -48.84
C LYS A 56 -19.40 -59.82 -48.18
N THR A 57 -20.62 -60.02 -47.67
CA THR A 57 -21.34 -58.96 -46.95
C THR A 57 -20.59 -58.54 -45.68
N ALA A 58 -20.02 -59.49 -44.95
CA ALA A 58 -19.23 -59.23 -43.75
C ALA A 58 -17.94 -58.48 -44.09
N GLU A 59 -17.27 -58.83 -45.19
CA GLU A 59 -16.09 -58.13 -45.71
C GLU A 59 -16.42 -56.69 -46.11
N ASP A 60 -17.45 -56.48 -46.94
CA ASP A 60 -17.91 -55.16 -47.38
C ASP A 60 -18.32 -54.28 -46.18
N THR A 61 -19.02 -54.88 -45.21
CA THR A 61 -19.41 -54.18 -43.96
C THR A 61 -18.19 -53.81 -43.14
N SER A 62 -17.21 -54.70 -43.01
CA SER A 62 -15.97 -54.44 -42.27
C SER A 62 -15.18 -53.31 -42.92
N ALA A 63 -15.05 -53.32 -44.25
CA ALA A 63 -14.40 -52.25 -45.00
C ALA A 63 -15.10 -50.89 -44.79
N ASN A 64 -16.44 -50.87 -44.85
CA ASN A 64 -17.23 -49.67 -44.60
C ASN A 64 -17.07 -49.15 -43.15
N ILE A 65 -17.06 -50.03 -42.15
CA ILE A 65 -16.84 -49.65 -40.75
C ILE A 65 -15.45 -49.01 -40.57
N VAL A 66 -14.41 -49.59 -41.19
CA VAL A 66 -13.04 -49.04 -41.11
C VAL A 66 -12.96 -47.67 -41.77
N ASP A 67 -13.56 -47.49 -42.94
CA ASP A 67 -13.58 -46.19 -43.63
C ASP A 67 -14.34 -45.12 -42.83
N GLN A 68 -15.50 -45.48 -42.28
CA GLN A 68 -16.26 -44.59 -41.40
C GLN A 68 -15.47 -44.22 -40.14
N ALA A 69 -14.86 -45.20 -39.47
CA ALA A 69 -14.04 -44.96 -38.29
C ALA A 69 -12.87 -44.03 -38.58
N ARG A 70 -12.20 -44.19 -39.74
CA ARG A 70 -11.13 -43.29 -40.20
C ARG A 70 -11.65 -41.86 -40.42
N LYS A 71 -12.74 -41.70 -41.17
CA LYS A 71 -13.36 -40.38 -41.41
C LYS A 71 -13.78 -39.70 -40.10
N THR A 72 -14.40 -40.44 -39.18
CA THR A 72 -14.80 -39.90 -37.87
C THR A 72 -13.57 -39.52 -37.03
N ALA A 73 -12.51 -40.31 -37.05
CA ALA A 73 -11.27 -39.98 -36.36
C ALA A 73 -10.64 -38.70 -36.90
N GLU A 74 -10.53 -38.56 -38.23
CA GLU A 74 -10.02 -37.35 -38.88
C GLU A 74 -10.86 -36.11 -38.55
N LEU A 75 -12.19 -36.26 -38.57
CA LEU A 75 -13.10 -35.18 -38.18
C LEU A 75 -12.91 -34.77 -36.71
N LYS A 76 -12.79 -35.75 -35.79
CA LYS A 76 -12.52 -35.47 -34.38
C LYS A 76 -11.19 -34.77 -34.17
N VAL A 77 -10.14 -35.18 -34.87
CA VAL A 77 -8.82 -34.52 -34.81
C VAL A 77 -8.92 -33.08 -35.30
N ARG A 78 -9.60 -32.86 -36.44
CA ARG A 78 -9.80 -31.51 -36.98
C ARG A 78 -10.61 -30.62 -36.04
N GLU A 79 -11.68 -31.15 -35.45
CA GLU A 79 -12.51 -30.43 -34.48
C GLU A 79 -11.70 -30.07 -33.22
N ALA A 80 -10.90 -31.00 -32.71
CA ALA A 80 -10.01 -30.75 -31.58
C ALA A 80 -8.98 -29.66 -31.89
N GLN A 81 -8.41 -29.67 -33.10
CA GLN A 81 -7.46 -28.64 -33.54
C GLN A 81 -8.12 -27.25 -33.60
N ILE A 82 -9.29 -27.14 -34.21
CA ILE A 82 -10.04 -25.88 -34.27
C ILE A 82 -10.37 -25.37 -32.87
N LYS A 83 -10.83 -26.24 -31.96
CA LYS A 83 -11.11 -25.88 -30.57
C LYS A 83 -9.84 -25.40 -29.85
N ALA A 84 -8.71 -26.06 -30.04
CA ALA A 84 -7.44 -25.65 -29.47
C ALA A 84 -7.01 -24.26 -29.98
N ASP A 85 -7.14 -24.01 -31.28
CA ASP A 85 -6.79 -22.71 -31.89
C ASP A 85 -7.69 -21.58 -31.36
N VAL A 86 -8.99 -21.84 -31.18
CA VAL A 86 -9.93 -20.88 -30.57
C VAL A 86 -9.51 -20.56 -29.13
N ILE A 87 -9.22 -21.58 -28.31
CA ILE A 87 -8.79 -21.40 -26.92
C ILE A 87 -7.48 -20.61 -26.85
N LEU A 88 -6.51 -20.93 -27.72
CA LEU A 88 -5.23 -20.21 -27.77
C LEU A 88 -5.41 -18.75 -28.16
N ASN A 89 -6.27 -18.46 -29.14
CA ASN A 89 -6.53 -17.08 -29.56
C ASN A 89 -7.27 -16.27 -28.49
N ASP A 90 -8.27 -16.86 -27.83
CA ASP A 90 -8.97 -16.23 -26.71
C ASP A 90 -8.01 -15.97 -25.53
N THR A 91 -7.20 -16.96 -25.16
CA THR A 91 -6.20 -16.81 -24.09
C THR A 91 -5.18 -15.71 -24.41
N ARG A 92 -4.72 -15.62 -25.67
CA ARG A 92 -3.82 -14.54 -26.12
C ARG A 92 -4.50 -13.18 -26.04
N ALA A 93 -5.76 -13.08 -26.43
CA ALA A 93 -6.53 -11.84 -26.34
C ALA A 93 -6.71 -11.40 -24.88
N GLN A 94 -7.06 -12.33 -23.99
CA GLN A 94 -7.17 -12.08 -22.56
C GLN A 94 -5.83 -11.67 -21.95
N ALA A 95 -4.73 -12.35 -22.27
CA ALA A 95 -3.40 -12.00 -21.80
C ALA A 95 -3.02 -10.56 -22.23
N LYS A 96 -3.28 -10.21 -23.50
CA LYS A 96 -3.06 -8.84 -23.99
C LYS A 96 -3.90 -7.82 -23.25
N ALA A 97 -5.17 -8.11 -22.99
CA ALA A 97 -6.05 -7.23 -22.23
C ALA A 97 -5.59 -7.04 -20.78
N ILE A 98 -5.11 -8.11 -20.13
CA ILE A 98 -4.55 -8.04 -18.76
C ILE A 98 -3.31 -7.15 -18.74
N VAL A 99 -2.39 -7.32 -19.70
CA VAL A 99 -1.17 -6.51 -19.80
C VAL A 99 -1.54 -5.04 -20.03
N GLN A 100 -2.45 -4.75 -20.95
CA GLN A 100 -2.92 -3.38 -21.22
C GLN A 100 -3.54 -2.74 -19.97
N LYS A 101 -4.43 -3.46 -19.27
CA LYS A 101 -5.05 -2.98 -18.03
C LYS A 101 -4.02 -2.74 -16.92
N ALA A 102 -3.00 -3.59 -16.81
CA ALA A 102 -1.91 -3.40 -15.85
C ALA A 102 -1.08 -2.17 -16.19
N GLN A 103 -0.77 -1.95 -17.47
CA GLN A 103 -0.05 -0.77 -17.95
C GLN A 103 -0.85 0.52 -17.71
N GLU A 104 -2.15 0.53 -18.03
CA GLU A 104 -3.03 1.66 -17.78
C GLU A 104 -3.11 1.99 -16.29
N ARG A 105 -3.29 0.97 -15.43
CA ARG A 105 -3.29 1.15 -13.98
C ARG A 105 -1.96 1.70 -13.46
N SER A 106 -0.84 1.18 -13.97
CA SER A 106 0.49 1.67 -13.60
C SER A 106 0.67 3.13 -14.01
N ARG A 107 0.25 3.50 -15.23
CA ARG A 107 0.32 4.88 -15.71
C ARG A 107 -0.52 5.81 -14.85
N HIS A 108 -1.76 5.42 -14.58
CA HIS A 108 -2.66 6.21 -13.73
C HIS A 108 -2.11 6.39 -12.31
N THR A 109 -1.54 5.34 -11.73
CA THR A 109 -0.90 5.40 -10.41
C THR A 109 0.30 6.35 -10.40
N LEU A 110 1.11 6.32 -11.46
CA LEU A 110 2.27 7.19 -11.59
C LEU A 110 1.84 8.66 -11.78
N GLU A 111 0.81 8.91 -12.60
CA GLU A 111 0.21 10.23 -12.76
C GLU A 111 -0.33 10.77 -11.43
N SER A 112 -1.06 9.96 -10.66
CA SER A 112 -1.59 10.38 -9.35
C SER A 112 -0.48 10.66 -8.35
N MET A 113 0.58 9.82 -8.31
CA MET A 113 1.74 10.05 -7.45
C MET A 113 2.46 11.35 -7.79
N VAL A 114 2.63 11.66 -9.08
CA VAL A 114 3.26 12.93 -9.51
C VAL A 114 2.42 14.12 -9.07
N GLU A 115 1.09 14.06 -9.21
CA GLU A 115 0.20 15.12 -8.79
C GLU A 115 0.22 15.32 -7.26
N GLU A 116 0.19 14.23 -6.49
CA GLU A 116 0.35 14.28 -5.03
C GLU A 116 1.70 14.86 -4.60
N MET A 117 2.78 14.52 -5.30
CA MET A 117 4.12 15.05 -5.03
C MET A 117 4.20 16.56 -5.31
N LYS A 118 3.61 17.03 -6.42
CA LYS A 118 3.52 18.47 -6.71
C LYS A 118 2.72 19.23 -5.65
N LYS A 119 1.61 18.65 -5.20
CA LYS A 119 0.82 19.23 -4.11
C LYS A 119 1.63 19.32 -2.82
N ARG A 120 2.35 18.25 -2.46
CA ARG A 120 3.27 18.22 -1.32
C ARG A 120 4.38 19.25 -1.44
N GLU A 121 4.94 19.45 -2.63
CA GLU A 121 5.96 20.46 -2.90
C GLU A 121 5.42 21.88 -2.65
N MET A 122 4.21 22.18 -3.14
CA MET A 122 3.56 23.47 -2.88
C MET A 122 3.32 23.70 -1.39
N GLU A 123 2.77 22.70 -0.68
CA GLU A 123 2.55 22.77 0.77
C GLU A 123 3.86 23.03 1.53
N PHE A 124 4.98 22.43 1.08
CA PHE A 124 6.30 22.65 1.67
C PHE A 124 6.80 24.07 1.45
N ILE A 125 6.68 24.60 0.22
CA ILE A 125 7.06 25.99 -0.10
C ILE A 125 6.26 26.99 0.76
N ASP A 126 4.96 26.76 0.92
CA ASP A 126 4.13 27.62 1.76
C ASP A 126 4.53 27.55 3.24
N ALA A 127 4.86 26.36 3.75
CA ALA A 127 5.39 26.18 5.10
C ALA A 127 6.73 26.93 5.31
N GLU A 128 7.63 26.92 4.32
CA GLU A 128 8.87 27.70 4.38
C GLU A 128 8.61 29.21 4.41
N ARG A 129 7.63 29.70 3.64
CA ARG A 129 7.23 31.12 3.69
C ARG A 129 6.67 31.50 5.06
N TYR A 130 5.82 30.66 5.65
CA TYR A 130 5.33 30.90 7.02
C TYR A 130 6.49 30.96 8.02
N ARG A 131 7.45 30.02 7.92
CA ARG A 131 8.65 30.02 8.76
C ARG A 131 9.44 31.33 8.62
N GLU A 132 9.64 31.81 7.39
CA GLU A 132 10.34 33.08 7.15
C GLU A 132 9.59 34.29 7.73
N ASN A 133 8.26 34.33 7.54
CA ASN A 133 7.41 35.38 8.12
C ASN A 133 7.50 35.39 9.64
N TYR A 134 7.41 34.24 10.31
CA TYR A 134 7.55 34.15 11.77
C TYR A 134 8.93 34.60 12.25
N ILE A 135 10.00 34.27 11.52
CA ILE A 135 11.35 34.76 11.85
C ILE A 135 11.42 36.28 11.72
N TYR A 136 10.81 36.85 10.69
CA TYR A 136 10.74 38.29 10.51
C TYR A 136 9.95 38.98 11.64
N GLU A 137 8.76 38.46 11.96
CA GLU A 137 7.93 38.95 13.06
C GLU A 137 8.67 38.89 14.40
N MET A 138 9.33 37.77 14.69
CA MET A 138 10.11 37.61 15.92
C MET A 138 11.27 38.60 15.99
N LYS A 139 12.00 38.83 14.88
CA LYS A 139 13.06 39.84 14.81
C LYS A 139 12.51 41.24 15.05
N SER A 140 11.38 41.58 14.43
CA SER A 140 10.74 42.88 14.62
C SER A 140 10.31 43.08 16.06
N PHE A 141 9.68 42.07 16.67
CA PHE A 141 9.25 42.10 18.06
C PHE A 141 10.45 42.26 19.01
N MET A 142 11.53 41.50 18.80
CA MET A 142 12.75 41.63 19.60
C MET A 142 13.38 43.02 19.45
N ASN A 143 13.44 43.57 18.25
CA ASN A 143 13.94 44.94 18.04
C ASN A 143 13.08 45.97 18.77
N GLU A 144 11.74 45.84 18.72
CA GLU A 144 10.84 46.72 19.46
C GLU A 144 11.01 46.58 20.98
N ALA A 145 11.18 45.35 21.48
CA ALA A 145 11.44 45.09 22.90
C ALA A 145 12.79 45.68 23.35
N LEU A 146 13.84 45.55 22.52
CA LEU A 146 15.14 46.18 22.76
C LEU A 146 15.04 47.71 22.74
N GLU A 147 14.27 48.29 21.83
CA GLU A 147 14.06 49.73 21.78
C GLU A 147 13.32 50.23 23.03
N LYS A 148 12.30 49.49 23.50
CA LYS A 148 11.62 49.78 24.76
C LYS A 148 12.57 49.68 25.97
N LEU A 149 13.43 48.66 26.00
CA LEU A 149 14.44 48.49 27.05
C LEU A 149 15.45 49.66 27.04
N ALA A 150 15.98 50.02 25.87
CA ALA A 150 16.88 51.16 25.73
C ALA A 150 16.24 52.47 26.17
N ARG A 151 14.95 52.69 25.88
CA ARG A 151 14.18 53.84 26.37
C ARG A 151 14.01 53.82 27.90
N PHE A 152 13.85 52.64 28.50
CA PHE A 152 13.74 52.48 29.95
C PHE A 152 15.09 52.77 30.63
N GLU A 153 16.19 52.24 30.08
CA GLU A 153 17.55 52.52 30.56
C GLU A 153 17.91 54.01 30.43
N ALA A 154 17.55 54.66 29.31
CA ALA A 154 17.73 56.10 29.11
C ALA A 154 16.90 56.95 30.08
N LYS A 155 15.79 56.41 30.58
CA LYS A 155 14.95 56.99 31.65
C LYS A 155 15.29 56.40 33.01
N THR A 156 16.56 56.25 33.35
CA THR A 156 16.95 55.85 34.70
C THR A 156 16.52 56.97 35.67
N PRO A 157 15.58 56.71 36.60
CA PRO A 157 15.18 57.68 37.61
C PRO A 157 16.37 58.10 38.48
N THR A 158 17.39 57.24 38.54
CA THR A 158 18.66 57.47 39.24
C THR A 158 19.26 58.82 38.92
N ARG A 159 19.34 59.22 37.64
CA ARG A 159 19.95 60.51 37.28
C ARG A 159 19.08 61.70 37.68
N TYR A 160 17.75 61.57 37.61
CA TYR A 160 16.80 62.58 38.06
C TYR A 160 16.84 62.76 39.58
N PHE A 161 16.89 61.66 40.33
CA PHE A 161 17.00 61.70 41.78
C PHE A 161 18.39 62.17 42.23
N GLU A 162 19.47 61.80 41.53
CA GLU A 162 20.82 62.35 41.78
C GLU A 162 20.85 63.86 41.60
N GLU A 163 20.26 64.39 40.52
CA GLU A 163 20.17 65.84 40.27
C GLU A 163 19.34 66.53 41.35
N LYS A 164 18.19 65.96 41.74
CA LYS A 164 17.35 66.52 42.82
C LYS A 164 17.97 66.43 44.21
N ILE A 165 18.75 65.38 44.49
CA ILE A 165 19.51 65.25 45.74
C ILE A 165 20.64 66.30 45.78
N SER A 166 21.33 66.51 44.66
CA SER A 166 22.38 67.54 44.55
C SER A 166 21.79 68.95 44.75
N GLU A 167 20.65 69.26 44.14
CA GLU A 167 19.95 70.54 44.35
C GLU A 167 19.54 70.71 45.83
N ALA A 168 19.02 69.66 46.46
CA ALA A 168 18.62 69.70 47.87
C ALA A 168 19.83 69.89 48.80
N GLN A 169 20.99 69.30 48.48
CA GLN A 169 22.23 69.50 49.21
C GLN A 169 22.73 70.93 49.08
N GLN A 170 22.75 71.50 47.87
CA GLN A 170 23.13 72.90 47.65
C GLN A 170 22.21 73.86 48.42
N TYR A 171 20.90 73.63 48.40
CA TYR A 171 19.96 74.44 49.15
C TYR A 171 20.20 74.34 50.66
N LEU A 172 20.54 73.17 51.18
CA LEU A 172 20.88 72.97 52.59
C LEU A 172 22.18 73.71 52.96
N GLU A 173 23.17 73.69 52.07
CA GLU A 173 24.45 74.39 52.23
C GLU A 173 24.23 75.91 52.26
N GLU A 174 23.48 76.47 51.31
CA GLU A 174 23.08 77.89 51.31
C GLU A 174 22.29 78.27 52.57
N LYS A 175 21.40 77.40 53.04
CA LYS A 175 20.63 77.60 54.28
C LYS A 175 21.53 77.59 55.52
N ASN A 176 22.50 76.68 55.57
CA ASN A 176 23.46 76.60 56.67
C ASN A 176 24.39 77.82 56.65
N GLU A 177 24.88 78.26 55.48
CA GLU A 177 25.66 79.49 55.35
C GLU A 177 24.84 80.73 55.76
N TRP A 178 23.54 80.77 55.44
CA TRP A 178 22.65 81.82 55.91
C TRP A 178 22.43 81.78 57.44
N ILE A 179 22.34 80.59 58.04
CA ILE A 179 22.27 80.42 59.49
C ILE A 179 23.57 80.91 60.14
N ASP A 180 24.73 80.52 59.62
CA ASP A 180 26.04 80.96 60.11
C ASP A 180 26.17 82.50 60.00
N GLN A 181 25.72 83.09 58.90
CA GLN A 181 25.70 84.54 58.72
C GLN A 181 24.74 85.24 59.71
N GLN A 182 23.57 84.67 59.98
CA GLN A 182 22.63 85.18 61.00
C GLN A 182 23.24 85.10 62.41
N GLU A 183 23.95 84.03 62.73
CA GLU A 183 24.63 83.84 64.02
C GLU A 183 25.77 84.86 64.21
N VAL A 184 26.52 85.16 63.14
CA VAL A 184 27.55 86.22 63.12
C VAL A 184 26.94 87.62 63.28
N VAL A 185 25.80 87.90 62.64
CA VAL A 185 25.09 89.20 62.78
C VAL A 185 24.55 89.38 64.20
N LEU A 186 23.96 88.35 64.80
CA LEU A 186 23.51 88.35 66.19
C LEU A 186 24.65 88.62 67.18
N GLN A 187 25.83 88.02 66.94
CA GLN A 187 27.03 88.29 67.74
C GLN A 187 27.55 89.73 67.57
N GLN A 188 27.39 90.33 66.38
CA GLN A 188 27.77 91.73 66.12
C GLN A 188 26.78 92.76 66.69
N GLU A 189 25.48 92.45 66.75
CA GLU A 189 24.47 93.30 67.41
C GLU A 189 24.64 93.31 68.93
N GLN A 190 24.96 92.17 69.55
CA GLN A 190 25.32 92.10 70.97
C GLN A 190 26.59 92.88 71.31
N ALA A 191 27.55 92.99 70.37
CA ALA A 191 28.77 93.78 70.54
C ALA A 191 28.56 95.31 70.33
N LYS A 192 27.52 95.73 69.59
CA LYS A 192 27.20 97.15 69.35
C LYS A 192 26.37 97.79 70.45
N GLU A 193 25.58 97.03 71.21
CA GLU A 193 24.88 97.53 72.41
C GLU A 193 25.85 97.86 73.57
N GLN A 194 27.10 97.37 73.55
CA GLN A 194 28.08 97.60 74.61
C GLN A 194 29.03 98.81 74.39
N ALA A 195 28.91 99.57 73.29
CA ALA A 195 29.92 100.60 72.92
C ALA A 195 29.42 102.05 72.76
N SER A 196 28.17 102.39 73.10
CA SER A 196 27.74 103.80 73.17
C SER A 196 27.04 104.14 74.49
N HIS A 197 27.81 104.50 75.52
CA HIS A 197 27.66 105.74 76.29
C HIS A 197 28.57 105.73 77.54
N THR A 198 29.56 106.62 77.52
CA THR A 198 30.39 107.05 78.65
C THR A 198 29.64 108.15 79.41
N GLU A 199 29.38 107.98 80.71
CA GLU A 199 29.07 109.07 81.64
C GLU A 199 30.37 109.79 82.08
N PRO A 200 30.28 110.99 82.67
CA PRO A 200 31.04 111.13 83.91
C PRO A 200 30.28 111.92 84.98
N ASN A 201 30.14 111.34 86.19
CA ASN A 201 30.89 111.78 87.36
C ASN A 201 30.61 110.95 88.63
N LEU A 202 31.69 110.70 89.41
CA LEU A 202 31.78 110.65 90.89
C LEU A 202 30.94 109.60 91.65
N ASN A 203 31.40 108.85 92.67
CA ASN A 203 32.69 108.57 93.33
C ASN A 203 32.37 107.41 94.34
N PRO A 204 33.22 107.00 95.32
CA PRO A 204 33.64 105.59 95.47
C PRO A 204 33.30 104.96 96.84
N GLU A 205 33.59 103.67 97.04
CA GLU A 205 34.37 103.09 98.17
C GLU A 205 34.22 101.56 98.34
N ASN A 206 35.39 100.91 98.50
CA ASN A 206 35.76 99.78 99.38
C ASN A 206 34.99 98.43 99.45
N ASN A 207 35.76 97.40 99.03
CA ASN A 207 36.27 96.28 99.84
C ASN A 207 35.52 94.92 99.98
N SER A 208 36.34 93.88 99.75
CA SER A 208 36.45 92.57 100.41
C SER A 208 35.47 91.40 100.15
N SER A 209 36.12 90.30 99.75
CA SER A 209 36.06 88.91 100.26
C SER A 209 34.93 87.98 99.80
N ASP A 210 35.34 86.84 99.21
CA ASP A 210 35.18 85.45 99.71
C ASP A 210 33.85 84.81 99.19
N LYS A 211 33.65 83.52 98.89
CA LYS A 211 34.39 82.25 98.98
C LYS A 211 33.48 81.15 98.37
N ASN A 212 34.06 79.99 97.96
CA ASN A 212 33.55 78.60 98.10
C ASN A 212 32.19 78.17 97.49
N ALA A 213 31.90 76.89 97.18
CA ALA A 213 32.61 75.61 97.16
C ALA A 213 31.75 74.52 96.45
N SER A 214 32.38 73.37 96.19
CA SER A 214 31.82 72.05 95.86
C SER A 214 31.00 71.41 97.02
N PHE A 215 30.35 70.25 96.76
CA PHE A 215 30.28 69.02 97.61
C PHE A 215 28.86 68.44 97.90
N PHE A 216 28.59 67.21 97.37
CA PHE A 216 27.55 66.20 97.73
C PHE A 216 26.06 66.58 97.45
N ASP A 217 25.07 65.71 97.21
CA ASP A 217 24.87 64.26 97.41
C ASP A 217 23.63 63.76 96.62
N ASP A 218 23.58 62.47 96.36
CA ASP A 218 22.44 61.53 96.42
C ASP A 218 21.03 61.72 95.78
N VAL A 219 20.64 60.63 95.10
CA VAL A 219 19.37 59.85 95.21
C VAL A 219 18.06 60.32 94.57
N LYS A 220 17.46 59.32 93.89
CA LYS A 220 16.04 59.05 93.55
C LYS A 220 15.03 60.10 94.04
N SER A 221 14.02 60.44 93.24
CA SER A 221 13.09 59.51 92.59
C SER A 221 12.30 60.17 91.48
#